data_AF-A0A956S2H5-F1
#
_entry.id   AF-A0A956S2H5-F1
#
_cell.length_a   1.000
_cell.length_b   1.000
_cell.length_c   1.000
_cell.angle_alpha   90.00
_cell.angle_beta   90.00
_cell.angle_gamma   90.00
#
_symmetry.space_group_name_H-M   'P 1'
#
loop_
_entity.id
_entity.type
_entity.pdbx_description
1 polymer ?
#
loop_
_entity_poly.entity_id
_entity_poly.type
_entity_poly.pdbx_seq_one_letter_code
_entity_poly.pdbx_strand_id
1 'polypeptide(L)'
;LRRPVVLPRALRIVTEATPQPGNPEQIDVLVSMQSDEISCVRALNPLIGSIDKLIPVDTLGAVIIRGLDSGATTVYRSLEQAAGNEILVVCQTPLQRALSFNSAQLGLVPGRYQVVPFILVDPENVPLALLAKLGSRLNQLGNNYLRKPMRWEGGFFEVR
;
A
#
# COMPACT_ATOMS: atom_id res chain seq x y z
N LEU A 1 -1.93 36.62 8.85
CA LEU A 1 -1.11 35.75 7.98
C LEU A 1 -1.38 34.28 8.33
N ARG A 2 -1.95 33.48 7.43
CA ARG A 2 -2.14 32.04 7.65
C ARG A 2 -0.82 31.33 7.33
N ARG A 3 -0.19 30.70 8.32
CA ARG A 3 1.01 29.86 8.09
C ARG A 3 0.57 28.56 7.40
N PRO A 4 1.30 28.09 6.38
CA PRO A 4 1.06 26.78 5.79
C PRO A 4 1.29 25.69 6.86
N VAL A 5 0.34 24.77 6.97
CA VAL A 5 0.50 23.57 7.79
C VAL A 5 1.14 22.51 6.92
N VAL A 6 2.42 22.23 7.16
CA VAL A 6 3.14 21.14 6.51
C VAL A 6 2.88 19.87 7.31
N LEU A 7 2.44 18.80 6.65
CA LEU A 7 2.38 17.46 7.25
C LEU A 7 3.80 16.85 7.15
N PRO A 8 4.53 16.71 8.26
CA PRO A 8 5.96 16.38 8.21
C PRO A 8 6.24 14.89 7.94
N ARG A 9 5.25 14.02 8.13
CA ARG A 9 5.41 12.56 8.16
C ARG A 9 5.30 11.92 6.78
N ALA A 10 6.43 11.74 6.10
CA ALA A 10 6.48 11.00 4.85
C ALA A 10 6.80 9.52 5.06
N LEU A 11 5.96 8.64 4.51
CA LEU A 11 6.25 7.21 4.40
C LEU A 11 6.79 6.96 3.00
N ARG A 12 8.05 6.49 2.91
CA ARG A 12 8.64 6.05 1.65
C ARG A 12 8.33 4.57 1.44
N ILE A 13 7.79 4.24 0.27
CA ILE A 13 7.43 2.90 -0.13
C ILE A 13 8.15 2.60 -1.45
N VAL A 14 9.06 1.65 -1.43
CA VAL A 14 9.73 1.14 -2.63
C VAL A 14 9.15 -0.22 -2.95
N THR A 15 8.74 -0.42 -4.20
CA THR A 15 8.21 -1.70 -4.69
C THR A 15 9.12 -2.23 -5.79
N GLU A 16 9.49 -3.49 -5.66
CA GLU A 16 10.22 -4.23 -6.69
C GLU A 16 9.30 -5.35 -7.15
N ALA A 17 9.08 -5.47 -8.46
CA ALA A 17 8.26 -6.50 -9.07
C ALA A 17 9.09 -7.21 -10.14
N THR A 18 9.36 -8.50 -9.93
CA THR A 18 10.28 -9.28 -10.77
C THR A 18 9.64 -10.59 -11.21
N PRO A 19 9.58 -10.87 -12.53
CA PRO A 19 9.22 -12.21 -13.00
C PRO A 19 10.23 -13.25 -12.51
N GLN A 20 9.74 -14.43 -12.12
CA GLN A 20 10.60 -15.51 -11.64
C GLN A 20 11.42 -16.10 -12.79
N PRO A 21 12.73 -16.36 -12.59
CA PRO A 21 13.54 -17.09 -13.55
C PRO A 21 12.92 -18.46 -13.87
N GLY A 22 12.66 -18.73 -15.15
CA GLY A 22 12.07 -19.99 -15.60
C GLY A 22 10.55 -20.09 -15.48
N ASN A 23 9.89 -19.13 -14.84
CA ASN A 23 8.43 -19.01 -14.81
C ASN A 23 8.02 -17.52 -14.90
N PRO A 24 8.05 -16.92 -16.11
CA PRO A 24 7.81 -15.49 -16.28
C PRO A 24 6.38 -15.06 -15.92
N GLU A 25 5.43 -16.00 -15.85
CA GLU A 25 4.07 -15.71 -15.39
C GLU A 25 4.02 -15.47 -13.88
N GLN A 26 4.94 -16.07 -13.11
CA GLN A 26 5.05 -15.89 -11.68
C GLN A 26 5.81 -14.60 -11.38
N ILE A 27 5.16 -13.65 -10.72
CA ILE A 27 5.71 -12.35 -10.36
C ILE A 27 5.95 -12.32 -8.85
N ASP A 28 7.19 -12.07 -8.46
CA ASP A 28 7.55 -11.80 -7.07
C ASP A 28 7.56 -10.29 -6.82
N VAL A 29 6.96 -9.89 -5.70
CA VAL A 29 6.83 -8.50 -5.27
C VAL A 29 7.48 -8.35 -3.90
N LEU A 30 8.44 -7.44 -3.81
CA LEU A 30 9.04 -7.01 -2.56
C LEU A 30 8.67 -5.54 -2.30
N VAL A 31 8.11 -5.27 -1.13
CA VAL A 31 7.75 -3.92 -0.69
C VAL A 31 8.61 -3.56 0.52
N SER A 32 9.39 -2.50 0.39
CA SER A 32 10.18 -1.91 1.47
C SER A 32 9.56 -0.58 1.90
N MET A 33 9.23 -0.46 3.19
CA MET A 33 8.59 0.71 3.78
C MET A 33 9.52 1.34 4.81
N GLN A 34 9.71 2.66 4.74
CA GLN A 34 10.59 3.40 5.65
C GLN A 34 9.97 4.75 6.02
N SER A 35 10.04 5.11 7.29
CA SER A 35 9.71 6.48 7.75
C SER A 35 10.90 7.40 7.48
N ASP A 36 10.65 8.54 6.83
CA ASP A 36 11.66 9.59 6.64
C ASP A 36 11.91 10.39 7.95
N GLU A 37 11.12 10.16 9.01
CA GLU A 37 11.26 10.82 10.31
C GLU A 37 11.97 9.95 11.36
N ILE A 38 12.42 10.58 12.45
CA ILE A 38 12.87 9.90 13.68
C ILE A 38 11.73 9.07 14.31
N SER A 39 10.47 9.48 14.10
CA SER A 39 9.31 8.82 14.68
C SER A 39 8.76 7.71 13.79
N CYS A 40 8.22 6.65 14.42
CA CYS A 40 7.56 5.56 13.70
C CYS A 40 6.17 6.00 13.21
N VAL A 41 5.78 5.48 12.05
CA VAL A 41 4.48 5.67 11.42
C VAL A 41 3.70 4.38 11.54
N ARG A 42 2.47 4.46 12.06
CA ARG A 42 1.52 3.33 12.00
C ARG A 42 0.85 3.30 10.64
N ALA A 43 0.85 2.12 10.03
CA ALA A 43 0.15 1.85 8.79
C ALA A 43 -0.65 0.55 8.92
N LEU A 44 -1.59 0.35 8.02
CA LEU A 44 -2.45 -0.82 7.96
C LEU A 44 -2.12 -1.58 6.68
N ASN A 45 -1.92 -2.87 6.84
CA ASN A 45 -1.83 -3.86 5.77
C ASN A 45 -3.18 -4.58 5.70
N PRO A 46 -4.13 -4.09 4.89
CA PRO A 46 -5.47 -4.66 4.77
C PRO A 46 -5.43 -6.04 4.12
N LEU A 47 -5.87 -7.06 4.85
CA LEU A 47 -6.00 -8.43 4.32
C LEU A 47 -7.43 -8.64 3.79
N ILE A 48 -8.50 -8.33 4.56
CA ILE A 48 -9.93 -8.36 4.14
C ILE A 48 -10.79 -7.37 4.98
N GLY A 49 -11.95 -6.94 4.45
CA GLY A 49 -12.72 -5.76 4.85
C GLY A 49 -13.59 -5.74 6.13
N SER A 50 -13.42 -6.63 7.11
CA SER A 50 -14.26 -6.59 8.32
C SER A 50 -13.81 -7.52 9.47
N ILE A 51 -12.59 -7.41 10.03
CA ILE A 51 -12.29 -8.14 11.29
C ILE A 51 -11.33 -7.33 12.19
N ASP A 52 -11.70 -7.20 13.47
CA ASP A 52 -10.99 -6.51 14.57
C ASP A 52 -9.77 -7.27 15.13
N LYS A 53 -9.30 -8.34 14.47
CA LYS A 53 -8.19 -9.17 14.97
C LYS A 53 -6.88 -8.73 14.33
N LEU A 54 -5.93 -8.35 15.19
CA LEU A 54 -4.57 -8.00 14.83
C LEU A 54 -3.75 -9.29 14.77
N ILE A 55 -3.31 -9.69 13.59
CA ILE A 55 -2.43 -10.84 13.39
C ILE A 55 -1.12 -10.31 12.79
N PRO A 56 0.05 -10.59 13.39
CA PRO A 56 1.32 -10.30 12.74
C PRO A 56 1.49 -11.23 11.54
N VAL A 57 1.76 -10.67 10.37
CA VAL A 57 2.01 -11.43 9.14
C VAL A 57 3.19 -10.84 8.41
N ASP A 58 4.11 -11.70 7.98
CA ASP A 58 5.29 -11.26 7.21
C ASP A 58 5.02 -11.12 5.71
N THR A 59 3.74 -11.20 5.31
CA THR A 59 3.30 -11.09 3.92
C THR A 59 2.56 -9.79 3.65
N LEU A 60 2.67 -9.30 2.40
CA LEU A 60 1.84 -8.18 1.96
C LEU A 60 0.42 -8.68 1.70
N GLY A 61 -0.58 -7.94 2.18
CA GLY A 61 -1.97 -8.40 2.15
C GLY A 61 -2.64 -8.27 0.80
N ALA A 62 -2.48 -7.12 0.17
CA ALA A 62 -3.07 -6.84 -1.13
C ALA A 62 -2.22 -5.89 -1.95
N VAL A 63 -2.33 -6.02 -3.27
CA VAL A 63 -1.76 -5.11 -4.26
C VAL A 63 -2.79 -4.75 -5.31
N ILE A 64 -2.67 -3.55 -5.84
CA ILE A 64 -3.38 -3.11 -7.04
C ILE A 64 -2.40 -3.22 -8.20
N ILE A 65 -2.77 -3.98 -9.21
CA ILE A 65 -2.01 -4.13 -10.45
C ILE A 65 -2.65 -3.20 -11.47
N ARG A 66 -1.90 -2.21 -11.94
CA ARG A 66 -2.36 -1.21 -12.92
C ARG A 66 -1.66 -1.43 -14.25
N GLY A 67 -2.44 -1.64 -15.32
CA GLY A 67 -1.93 -1.59 -16.69
C GLY A 67 -1.54 -0.16 -17.04
N LEU A 68 -0.29 0.04 -17.48
CA LEU A 68 0.23 1.37 -17.79
C LEU A 68 -0.38 1.94 -19.07
N ASP A 69 -0.63 1.07 -20.05
CA ASP A 69 -1.14 1.48 -21.36
C ASP A 69 -2.68 1.55 -21.38
N SER A 70 -3.36 0.58 -20.74
CA SER A 70 -4.83 0.51 -20.72
C SER A 70 -5.49 1.29 -19.57
N GLY A 71 -4.72 1.58 -18.50
CA GLY A 71 -5.27 2.13 -17.26
C GLY A 71 -6.12 1.14 -16.45
N ALA A 72 -6.31 -0.09 -16.93
CA ALA A 72 -7.07 -1.12 -16.23
C ALA A 72 -6.42 -1.46 -14.88
N THR A 73 -7.24 -1.72 -13.86
CA THR A 73 -6.76 -2.06 -12.52
C THR A 73 -7.37 -3.38 -12.06
N THR A 74 -6.51 -4.28 -11.59
CA THR A 74 -6.90 -5.56 -10.96
C THR A 74 -6.41 -5.55 -9.51
N VAL A 75 -7.22 -6.03 -8.58
CA VAL A 75 -6.82 -6.15 -7.18
C VAL A 75 -6.47 -7.61 -6.89
N TYR A 76 -5.25 -7.85 -6.41
CA TYR A 76 -4.81 -9.14 -5.93
C TYR A 76 -4.71 -9.13 -4.40
N ARG A 77 -5.11 -10.24 -3.77
CA ARG A 77 -5.07 -10.46 -2.33
C ARG A 77 -4.31 -11.76 -2.06
N SER A 78 -3.28 -11.73 -1.22
CA SER A 78 -2.44 -12.91 -0.94
C SER A 78 -3.17 -13.99 -0.13
N LEU A 79 -4.16 -13.58 0.65
CA LEU A 79 -4.88 -14.47 1.56
C LEU A 79 -6.39 -14.21 1.40
N GLU A 80 -7.06 -15.03 0.61
CA GLU A 80 -8.53 -14.97 0.45
C GLU A 80 -9.28 -15.25 1.77
N GLN A 81 -8.60 -15.81 2.79
CA GLN A 81 -9.20 -16.22 4.07
C GLN A 81 -8.46 -15.70 5.32
N ALA A 82 -7.50 -14.78 5.20
CA ALA A 82 -6.79 -14.28 6.38
C ALA A 82 -7.67 -13.37 7.25
N ALA A 83 -7.64 -13.65 8.56
CA ALA A 83 -8.51 -13.04 9.54
C ALA A 83 -7.96 -11.69 10.06
N GLY A 84 -8.10 -10.60 9.30
CA GLY A 84 -8.03 -9.24 9.87
C GLY A 84 -7.11 -8.25 9.17
N ASN A 85 -6.90 -7.10 9.81
CA ASN A 85 -5.93 -6.10 9.37
C ASN A 85 -4.66 -6.25 10.21
N GLU A 86 -3.49 -6.12 9.58
CA GLU A 86 -2.23 -5.99 10.33
C GLU A 86 -1.89 -4.51 10.53
N ILE A 87 -1.53 -4.13 11.76
CA ILE A 87 -0.93 -2.83 12.04
C ILE A 87 0.58 -2.97 11.86
N LEU A 88 1.11 -2.26 10.88
CA LEU A 88 2.54 -2.09 10.66
C LEU A 88 3.04 -0.90 11.47
N VAL A 89 4.12 -1.09 12.22
CA VAL A 89 4.87 0.00 12.85
C VAL A 89 6.13 0.22 12.03
N VAL A 90 6.12 1.23 11.16
CA VAL A 90 7.23 1.53 10.24
C VAL A 90 8.09 2.63 10.83
N CYS A 91 9.36 2.32 11.11
CA CYS A 91 10.31 3.27 11.68
C CYS A 91 11.40 3.62 10.64
N GLN A 92 12.56 4.11 11.09
CA GLN A 92 13.70 4.39 10.22
C GLN A 92 14.35 3.13 9.64
N THR A 93 14.28 2.00 10.36
CA THR A 93 14.68 0.71 9.80
C THR A 93 13.62 0.26 8.80
N PRO A 94 13.98 -0.05 7.55
CA PRO A 94 13.03 -0.49 6.55
C PRO A 94 12.29 -1.76 7.00
N LEU A 95 10.96 -1.72 6.91
CA LEU A 95 10.10 -2.88 7.08
C LEU A 95 9.83 -3.49 5.71
N GLN A 96 10.06 -4.81 5.57
CA GLN A 96 9.87 -5.52 4.32
C GLN A 96 8.64 -6.43 4.38
N ARG A 97 7.91 -6.49 3.26
CA ARG A 97 6.80 -7.42 3.03
C ARG A 97 6.90 -7.97 1.61
N ALA A 98 6.67 -9.27 1.47
CA ALA A 98 6.70 -9.96 0.20
C ALA A 98 5.33 -10.51 -0.19
N LEU A 99 5.11 -10.64 -1.49
CA LEU A 99 3.93 -11.27 -2.09
C LEU A 99 4.31 -11.81 -3.46
N SER A 100 3.74 -12.95 -3.84
CA SER A 100 3.95 -13.52 -5.16
C SER A 100 2.60 -13.86 -5.77
N PHE A 101 2.45 -13.63 -7.08
CA PHE A 101 1.22 -13.95 -7.80
C PHE A 101 1.52 -14.46 -9.22
N ASN A 102 0.59 -15.22 -9.79
CA ASN A 102 0.69 -15.65 -11.18
C ASN A 102 -0.16 -14.74 -12.08
N SER A 103 0.47 -14.09 -13.05
CA SER A 103 -0.15 -13.14 -13.97
C SER A 103 -1.20 -13.77 -14.90
N ALA A 104 -1.00 -15.02 -15.35
CA ALA A 104 -1.96 -15.74 -16.18
C ALA A 104 -3.23 -16.11 -15.40
N GLN A 105 -3.09 -16.53 -14.14
CA GLN A 105 -4.23 -16.78 -13.24
C GLN A 105 -5.07 -15.52 -12.98
N LEU A 106 -4.43 -14.35 -12.99
CA LEU A 106 -5.12 -13.05 -12.88
C LEU A 106 -5.69 -12.53 -14.20
N GLY A 107 -5.51 -13.28 -15.30
CA GLY A 107 -5.98 -12.87 -16.62
C GLY A 107 -5.33 -11.58 -17.12
N LEU A 108 -4.09 -11.30 -16.72
CA LEU A 108 -3.36 -10.15 -17.24
C LEU A 108 -3.01 -10.41 -18.70
N VAL A 109 -3.36 -9.47 -19.57
CA VAL A 109 -2.97 -9.50 -20.98
C VAL A 109 -1.48 -9.11 -21.12
N PRO A 110 -0.81 -9.48 -22.22
CA PRO A 110 0.55 -9.00 -22.48
C PRO A 110 0.62 -7.47 -22.46
N GLY A 111 1.64 -6.92 -21.81
CA GLY A 111 1.80 -5.47 -21.65
C GLY A 111 2.59 -5.06 -20.41
N ARG A 112 2.66 -3.74 -20.16
CA ARG A 112 3.41 -3.16 -19.04
C ARG A 112 2.49 -2.82 -17.89
N TYR A 113 2.95 -3.16 -16.68
CA TYR A 113 2.16 -3.05 -15.47
C TYR A 113 2.94 -2.37 -14.35
N GLN A 114 2.19 -1.86 -13.38
CA GLN A 114 2.72 -1.33 -12.15
C GLN A 114 1.96 -1.92 -10.95
N VAL A 115 2.70 -2.46 -9.99
CA VAL A 115 2.19 -3.02 -8.74
C VAL A 115 2.20 -1.94 -7.67
N VAL A 116 1.01 -1.56 -7.20
CA VAL A 116 0.81 -0.59 -6.13
C VAL A 116 0.46 -1.34 -4.86
N PRO A 117 1.27 -1.29 -3.79
CA PRO A 117 0.91 -1.91 -2.54
C PRO A 117 -0.30 -1.21 -1.92
N PHE A 118 -1.27 -1.99 -1.44
CA PHE A 118 -2.45 -1.44 -0.80
C PHE A 118 -2.16 -1.24 0.70
N ILE A 119 -1.44 -0.17 1.05
CA ILE A 119 -1.10 0.20 2.44
C ILE A 119 -1.86 1.47 2.83
N LEU A 120 -2.55 1.44 3.98
CA LEU A 120 -3.31 2.58 4.49
C LEU A 120 -2.62 3.15 5.72
N VAL A 121 -2.10 4.36 5.63
CA VAL A 121 -1.40 4.97 6.78
C VAL A 121 -2.41 5.45 7.81
N ASP A 122 -2.27 5.03 9.07
CA ASP A 122 -3.16 5.44 10.17
C ASP A 122 -2.97 6.95 10.39
N PRO A 123 -4.02 7.78 10.33
CA PRO A 123 -3.96 9.21 10.58
C PRO A 123 -3.75 9.55 12.06
N GLU A 124 -2.65 9.09 12.66
CA GLU A 124 -2.23 9.60 13.96
C GLU A 124 -1.83 11.07 13.87
N ASN A 125 -2.36 11.89 14.79
CA ASN A 125 -2.03 13.30 14.98
C ASN A 125 -2.42 14.25 13.83
N VAL A 126 -3.58 14.03 13.18
CA VAL A 126 -4.15 15.08 12.32
C VAL A 126 -4.50 16.28 13.20
N PRO A 127 -3.95 17.49 12.94
CA PRO A 127 -4.24 18.64 13.77
C PRO A 127 -5.75 18.88 13.86
N LEU A 128 -6.27 19.13 15.06
CA LEU A 128 -7.71 19.38 15.27
C LEU A 128 -8.25 20.48 14.36
N ALA A 129 -7.43 21.50 14.03
CA ALA A 129 -7.78 22.57 13.09
C ALA A 129 -7.94 22.10 11.63
N LEU A 130 -7.30 21.00 11.24
CA LEU A 130 -7.46 20.34 9.93
C LEU A 130 -8.71 19.46 9.93
N LEU A 131 -8.94 18.69 10.99
CA LEU A 131 -10.16 17.90 11.19
C LEU A 131 -11.41 18.79 11.18
N ALA A 132 -11.35 19.93 11.89
CA ALA A 132 -12.45 20.91 11.95
C ALA A 132 -12.79 21.54 10.58
N LYS A 133 -11.83 21.60 9.65
CA LYS A 133 -12.05 22.10 8.28
C LYS A 133 -12.63 21.07 7.33
N LEU A 134 -12.53 19.79 7.66
CA LEU A 134 -12.98 18.68 6.82
C LEU A 134 -14.47 18.33 7.05
N GLY A 135 -15.11 18.91 8.08
CA GLY A 135 -16.56 18.84 8.33
C GLY A 135 -17.05 17.52 8.94
N SER A 136 -18.30 17.50 9.44
CA SER A 136 -18.91 16.34 10.12
C SER A 136 -19.08 15.08 9.27
N ARG A 137 -18.80 15.15 7.96
CA ARG A 137 -18.76 14.00 7.05
C ARG A 137 -17.48 13.17 7.17
N LEU A 138 -16.65 13.45 8.19
CA LEU A 138 -15.42 12.74 8.54
C LEU A 138 -15.57 11.19 8.56
N ASN A 139 -16.73 10.70 8.97
CA ASN A 139 -17.02 9.25 9.04
C ASN A 139 -17.54 8.65 7.72
N GLN A 140 -17.70 9.46 6.66
CA GLN A 140 -18.14 9.04 5.31
C GLN A 140 -17.00 9.04 4.28
N LEU A 141 -15.75 9.26 4.69
CA LEU A 141 -14.66 9.42 3.71
C LEU A 141 -14.21 8.09 3.13
N GLY A 142 -14.68 7.83 1.91
CA GLY A 142 -13.98 6.96 0.96
C GLY A 142 -12.56 7.47 0.63
N ASN A 143 -11.87 6.71 -0.24
CA ASN A 143 -10.51 6.75 -0.82
C ASN A 143 -9.61 8.04 -0.80
N ASN A 144 -10.07 9.18 -0.30
CA ASN A 144 -9.37 10.47 -0.27
C ASN A 144 -9.09 11.01 1.14
N TYR A 145 -9.28 10.22 2.19
CA TYR A 145 -9.05 10.68 3.55
C TYR A 145 -7.56 10.79 3.86
N LEU A 146 -7.06 12.03 3.85
CA LEU A 146 -5.71 12.42 4.28
C LEU A 146 -4.64 11.37 3.96
N ARG A 147 -4.30 11.24 2.66
CA ARG A 147 -3.04 10.60 2.28
C ARG A 147 -1.94 11.35 3.01
N LYS A 148 -1.42 10.82 4.13
CA LYS A 148 -0.10 11.23 4.63
C LYS A 148 0.85 11.22 3.44
N PRO A 149 1.81 12.15 3.33
CA PRO A 149 2.67 12.19 2.16
C PRO A 149 3.34 10.83 2.00
N MET A 150 2.91 10.07 1.00
CA MET A 150 3.51 8.80 0.65
C MET A 150 4.31 9.05 -0.60
N ARG A 151 5.59 8.67 -0.56
CA ARG A 151 6.42 8.62 -1.75
C ARG A 151 6.49 7.17 -2.16
N TRP A 152 5.95 6.89 -3.34
CA TRP A 152 5.95 5.56 -3.89
C TRP A 152 6.84 5.52 -5.14
N GLU A 153 7.70 4.52 -5.18
CA GLU A 153 8.72 4.34 -6.20
C GLU A 153 8.71 2.88 -6.68
N GLY A 154 8.78 2.67 -8.00
CA GLY A 154 8.94 1.35 -8.61
C GLY A 154 7.64 0.59 -8.86
N GLY A 155 7.73 -0.74 -8.73
CA GLY A 155 6.66 -1.72 -8.93
C GLY A 155 6.41 -2.09 -10.38
N PHE A 156 7.32 -1.74 -11.30
CA PHE A 156 7.12 -1.97 -12.73
C PHE A 156 7.49 -3.38 -13.15
N PHE A 157 6.66 -4.01 -13.99
CA PHE A 157 6.96 -5.30 -14.63
C PHE A 157 6.29 -5.40 -16.01
N GLU A 158 6.66 -6.41 -16.78
CA GLU A 158 6.14 -6.68 -18.11
C GLU A 158 5.62 -8.12 -18.19
N VAL A 159 4.41 -8.30 -18.72
CA VAL A 159 3.85 -9.59 -19.11
C VAL A 159 4.08 -9.76 -20.60
N ARG A 160 4.63 -10.91 -21.02
CA ARG A 160 4.99 -11.21 -22.41
C ARG A 160 4.10 -12.28 -23.02
#